data_AF-A0A1I2MSQ5-F1
#
_entry.id   AF-A0A1I2MSQ5-F1
#
_cell.length_a   1.000
_cell.length_b   1.000
_cell.length_c   1.000
_cell.angle_alpha   90.00
_cell.angle_beta   90.00
_cell.angle_gamma   90.00
#
_symmetry.space_group_name_H-M   'P 1'
#
loop_
_entity.id
_entity.type
_entity.pdbx_description
1 polymer ?
#
loop_
_entity_poly.entity_id
_entity_poly.type
_entity_poly.pdbx_seq_one_letter_code
_entity_poly.pdbx_strand_id
1 'polypeptide(L)'
;MGWMGPVVDGQEHEGWVVPLFADGAQGAGTSSARGVLIAHRPDEGPCNGDRVRLTYRDGSTAEGLWQDGTLLRGDGIVHAHTSGQVRHEVIDQAEEWRPDAAVVGWAAGCTCGWRGTPWTRVPPELADPAARRLATAGLWAELEAADENRVRQEWHRHIAGWQALEEVEAAAARQAAAARALDEAVHAALAAGASEADIGRVTGMTGRSATERLSARD
;
A
#
# COMPACT_ATOMS: atom_id res chain seq x y z
N MET A 1 2.41 -12.73 -1.20
CA MET A 1 1.07 -12.30 -0.73
C MET A 1 1.22 -10.96 -0.02
N GLY A 2 0.31 -10.01 -0.27
CA GLY A 2 0.32 -8.71 0.41
C GLY A 2 -0.18 -8.80 1.86
N TRP A 3 0.08 -7.74 2.62
CA TRP A 3 -0.30 -7.55 4.02
C TRP A 3 -1.22 -6.32 4.09
N MET A 4 -2.44 -6.48 4.59
CA MET A 4 -3.40 -5.38 4.63
C MET A 4 -3.16 -4.47 5.83
N GLY A 5 -3.04 -3.17 5.56
CA GLY A 5 -2.93 -2.11 6.56
C GLY A 5 -4.14 -1.18 6.58
N PRO A 6 -4.07 -0.09 7.36
CA PRO A 6 -5.14 0.90 7.45
C PRO A 6 -5.36 1.67 6.14
N VAL A 7 -6.51 2.35 6.04
CA VAL A 7 -6.80 3.29 4.95
C VAL A 7 -6.87 4.71 5.52
N VAL A 8 -5.92 5.56 5.16
CA VAL A 8 -5.81 6.93 5.68
C VAL A 8 -5.81 7.92 4.54
N ASP A 9 -6.64 8.96 4.64
CA ASP A 9 -6.79 10.00 3.60
C ASP A 9 -7.08 9.43 2.18
N GLY A 10 -7.79 8.30 2.13
CA GLY A 10 -8.11 7.60 0.88
C GLY A 10 -6.93 6.81 0.28
N GLN A 11 -5.82 6.69 1.00
CA GLN A 11 -4.67 5.88 0.62
C GLN A 11 -4.64 4.59 1.45
N GLU A 12 -4.72 3.45 0.78
CA GLU A 12 -4.52 2.14 1.41
C GLU A 12 -3.03 1.93 1.70
N HIS A 13 -2.72 1.37 2.86
CA HIS A 13 -1.35 1.00 3.26
C HIS A 13 -1.14 -0.51 3.18
N GLU A 14 -1.32 -1.13 2.01
CA GLU A 14 -0.93 -2.53 1.80
C GLU A 14 0.60 -2.65 1.78
N GLY A 15 1.13 -3.68 2.44
CA GLY A 15 2.55 -3.99 2.50
C GLY A 15 2.91 -5.30 1.82
N TRP A 16 4.15 -5.46 1.38
CA TRP A 16 4.62 -6.72 0.79
C TRP A 16 6.14 -6.84 0.88
N VAL A 17 6.66 -8.04 0.59
CA VAL A 17 8.10 -8.25 0.37
C VAL A 17 8.46 -7.79 -1.04
N VAL A 18 9.43 -6.89 -1.14
CA VAL A 18 9.98 -6.38 -2.40
C VAL A 18 11.30 -7.10 -2.69
N PRO A 19 11.38 -8.01 -3.67
CA PRO A 19 12.65 -8.55 -4.13
C PRO A 19 13.52 -7.44 -4.72
N LEU A 20 14.83 -7.49 -4.45
CA LEU A 20 15.80 -6.50 -4.92
C LEU A 20 16.80 -7.15 -5.87
N PHE A 21 17.19 -6.41 -6.91
CA PHE A 21 18.18 -6.82 -7.90
C PHE A 21 19.44 -5.96 -7.83
N ALA A 22 20.56 -6.50 -8.34
CA ALA A 22 21.88 -5.86 -8.24
C ALA A 22 21.98 -4.50 -8.96
N ASP A 23 21.17 -4.29 -10.01
CA ASP A 23 21.06 -3.05 -10.78
C ASP A 23 20.09 -2.03 -10.15
N GLY A 24 19.50 -2.36 -9.00
CA GLY A 24 18.53 -1.52 -8.31
C GLY A 24 17.09 -1.67 -8.81
N ALA A 25 16.82 -2.60 -9.75
CA ALA A 25 15.46 -2.99 -10.08
C ALA A 25 14.78 -3.61 -8.85
N GLN A 26 13.45 -3.52 -8.80
CA GLN A 26 12.63 -4.02 -7.70
C GLN A 26 11.56 -4.96 -8.25
N GLY A 27 11.26 -6.03 -7.52
CA GLY A 27 10.16 -6.92 -7.87
C GLY A 27 8.81 -6.35 -7.46
N ALA A 28 7.77 -6.67 -8.23
CA ALA A 28 6.39 -6.28 -7.97
C ALA A 28 5.71 -7.09 -6.86
N GLY A 29 6.43 -8.04 -6.23
CA GLY A 29 5.85 -8.96 -5.24
C GLY A 29 5.10 -10.16 -5.84
N THR A 30 5.18 -10.34 -7.17
CA THR A 30 4.62 -11.48 -7.92
C THR A 30 5.73 -12.42 -8.36
N SER A 31 5.61 -13.70 -8.01
CA SER A 31 6.48 -14.80 -8.47
C SER A 31 5.71 -15.76 -9.38
N SER A 32 6.41 -16.42 -10.30
CA SER A 32 5.89 -17.50 -11.13
C SER A 32 7.02 -18.44 -11.55
N ALA A 33 6.72 -19.48 -12.35
CA ALA A 33 7.75 -20.32 -12.95
C ALA A 33 8.72 -19.55 -13.87
N ARG A 34 8.38 -18.32 -14.29
CA ARG A 34 9.24 -17.41 -15.07
C ARG A 34 10.23 -16.63 -14.19
N GLY A 35 10.07 -16.68 -12.87
CA GLY A 35 10.85 -15.93 -11.89
C GLY A 35 10.02 -14.86 -11.18
N VAL A 36 10.63 -13.71 -10.93
CA VAL A 36 10.03 -12.53 -10.28
C VAL A 36 9.70 -11.47 -11.32
N LEU A 37 8.46 -10.97 -11.28
CA LEU A 37 8.02 -9.84 -12.10
C LEU A 37 8.69 -8.55 -11.59
N ILE A 38 9.29 -7.77 -12.49
CA ILE A 38 9.88 -6.47 -12.18
C ILE A 38 8.79 -5.41 -12.11
N ALA A 39 8.85 -4.58 -11.07
CA ALA A 39 7.99 -3.43 -10.91
C ALA A 39 8.45 -2.31 -11.84
N HIS A 40 7.56 -1.88 -12.73
CA HIS A 40 7.74 -0.65 -13.51
C HIS A 40 7.62 0.56 -12.60
N ARG A 41 8.57 1.51 -12.70
CA ARG A 41 8.42 2.79 -12.01
C ARG A 41 7.55 3.71 -12.87
N PRO A 42 6.57 4.42 -12.29
CA PRO A 42 5.69 5.33 -13.03
C PRO A 42 6.44 6.40 -13.83
N ASP A 43 7.62 6.80 -13.35
CA ASP A 43 8.44 7.87 -13.95
C ASP A 43 9.50 7.37 -14.93
N GLU A 44 9.61 6.06 -15.18
CA GLU A 44 10.72 5.47 -15.97
C GLU A 44 10.59 5.70 -17.49
N GLY A 45 9.48 6.32 -17.93
CA GLY A 45 9.14 6.41 -19.34
C GLY A 45 8.87 5.02 -19.94
N PRO A 46 8.75 4.91 -21.27
CA PRO A 46 8.52 3.62 -21.90
C PRO A 46 9.74 2.70 -21.83
N CYS A 47 9.50 1.45 -21.45
CA CYS A 47 10.48 0.37 -21.41
C CYS A 47 10.44 -0.46 -22.69
N ASN A 48 11.52 -1.19 -22.96
CA ASN A 48 11.59 -2.07 -24.12
C ASN A 48 10.50 -3.15 -24.05
N GLY A 49 9.74 -3.30 -25.13
CA GLY A 49 8.60 -4.20 -25.24
C GLY A 49 7.26 -3.53 -24.95
N ASP A 50 7.23 -2.35 -24.32
CA ASP A 50 5.99 -1.62 -24.05
C ASP A 50 5.27 -1.30 -25.36
N ARG A 51 3.94 -1.40 -25.37
CA ARG A 51 3.15 -0.85 -26.45
C ARG A 51 2.94 0.64 -26.20
N VAL A 52 3.45 1.46 -27.09
CA VAL A 52 3.44 2.93 -26.94
C VAL A 52 2.64 3.58 -28.07
N ARG A 53 1.95 4.67 -27.73
CA ARG A 53 1.40 5.64 -28.67
C ARG A 53 2.22 6.92 -28.63
N LEU A 54 2.71 7.33 -29.78
CA LEU A 54 3.28 8.65 -30.00
C LEU A 54 2.22 9.57 -30.58
N THR A 55 2.17 10.81 -30.10
CA THR A 55 1.31 11.88 -30.64
C THR A 55 2.17 13.00 -31.18
N TYR A 56 1.84 13.46 -32.39
CA TYR A 56 2.53 14.55 -33.09
C TYR A 56 1.72 15.85 -33.04
N ARG A 57 2.37 16.97 -33.37
CA ARG A 57 1.77 18.31 -33.35
C ARG A 57 0.60 18.46 -34.31
N ASP A 58 0.59 17.71 -35.41
CA ASP A 58 -0.52 17.68 -36.37
C ASP A 58 -1.72 16.83 -35.89
N GLY A 59 -1.64 16.26 -34.68
CA GLY A 59 -2.66 15.40 -34.09
C GLY A 59 -2.61 13.96 -34.59
N SER A 60 -1.70 13.63 -35.51
CA SER A 60 -1.49 12.24 -35.93
C SER A 60 -0.90 11.41 -34.79
N THR A 61 -1.14 10.10 -34.84
CA THR A 61 -0.61 9.16 -33.85
C THR A 61 0.08 7.98 -34.52
N ALA A 62 1.08 7.45 -33.82
CA ALA A 62 1.78 6.23 -34.21
C ALA A 62 1.78 5.27 -33.02
N GLU A 63 1.35 4.03 -33.22
CA GLU A 63 1.39 2.99 -32.20
C GLU A 63 2.33 1.86 -32.61
N GLY A 64 3.02 1.26 -31.64
CA GLY A 64 3.91 0.14 -31.87
C GLY A 64 4.61 -0.32 -30.60
N LEU A 65 5.55 -1.25 -30.74
CA LEU A 65 6.38 -1.72 -29.63
C LEU A 65 7.57 -0.80 -29.45
N TRP A 66 7.83 -0.38 -28.22
CA TRP A 66 8.98 0.43 -27.88
C TRP A 66 10.23 -0.44 -27.83
N GLN A 67 11.30 0.02 -28.48
CA GLN A 67 12.61 -0.61 -28.42
C GLN A 67 13.70 0.46 -28.59
N ASP A 68 14.53 0.62 -27.57
CA ASP A 68 15.74 1.47 -27.55
C ASP A 68 15.49 2.90 -28.05
N GLY A 69 14.40 3.52 -27.59
CA GLY A 69 14.03 4.88 -28.01
C GLY A 69 13.32 4.97 -29.36
N THR A 70 12.91 3.83 -29.93
CA THR A 70 12.19 3.75 -31.20
C THR A 70 10.88 2.99 -31.04
N LEU A 71 9.94 3.26 -31.94
CA LEU A 71 8.66 2.59 -32.03
C LEU A 71 8.68 1.66 -33.25
N LEU A 72 8.63 0.36 -33.00
CA LEU A 72 8.54 -0.69 -34.00
C LEU A 72 7.08 -0.93 -34.38
N ARG A 73 6.78 -0.80 -35.66
CA ARG A 73 5.45 -1.00 -36.24
C ARG A 73 5.51 -2.04 -37.35
N GLY A 74 4.35 -2.60 -37.70
CA GLY A 74 4.25 -3.53 -38.84
C GLY A 74 4.65 -2.91 -40.18
N ASP A 75 4.61 -1.58 -40.29
CA ASP A 75 4.93 -0.81 -41.50
C ASP A 75 6.30 -0.09 -41.45
N GLY A 76 7.09 -0.27 -40.38
CA GLY A 76 8.43 0.32 -40.27
C GLY A 76 8.84 0.72 -38.85
N ILE A 77 9.95 1.45 -38.76
CA ILE A 77 10.53 1.96 -37.50
C ILE A 77 10.33 3.46 -37.43
N VAL A 78 9.88 3.96 -36.28
CA VAL A 78 9.73 5.39 -36.01
C VAL A 78 10.63 5.78 -34.86
N HIS A 79 11.51 6.76 -35.06
CA HIS A 79 12.34 7.27 -33.98
C HIS A 79 11.55 8.24 -33.11
N ALA A 80 11.56 8.01 -31.79
CA ALA A 80 11.04 9.00 -30.86
C ALA A 80 11.95 10.25 -30.86
N HIS A 81 11.37 11.38 -30.47
CA HIS A 81 12.01 12.71 -30.48
C HIS A 81 12.38 13.23 -31.89
N THR A 82 11.75 12.69 -32.93
CA THR A 82 11.73 13.32 -34.25
C THR A 82 10.92 14.62 -34.20
N SER A 83 11.27 15.57 -35.07
CA SER A 83 10.66 16.91 -35.09
C SER A 83 9.13 16.82 -35.17
N GLY A 84 8.44 17.34 -34.15
CA GLY A 84 6.97 17.41 -34.12
C GLY A 84 6.30 16.44 -33.15
N GLN A 85 7.02 15.51 -32.52
CA GLN A 85 6.46 14.72 -31.41
C GLN A 85 6.18 15.62 -30.20
N VAL A 86 5.01 15.45 -29.58
CA VAL A 86 4.58 16.25 -28.42
C VAL A 86 4.25 15.40 -27.20
N ARG A 87 3.93 14.12 -27.38
CA ARG A 87 3.60 13.20 -26.28
C ARG A 87 3.97 11.76 -26.62
N HIS A 88 4.37 11.02 -25.60
CA HIS A 88 4.37 9.56 -25.58
C HIS A 88 3.39 9.07 -24.50
N GLU A 89 2.71 7.96 -24.78
CA GLU A 89 1.76 7.32 -23.89
C GLU A 89 2.01 5.82 -23.93
N VAL A 90 2.29 5.19 -22.80
CA VAL A 90 2.35 3.72 -22.69
C VAL A 90 0.91 3.21 -22.65
N ILE A 91 0.52 2.43 -23.66
CA ILE A 91 -0.81 1.82 -23.78
C ILE A 91 -0.85 0.48 -23.03
N ASP A 92 0.22 -0.30 -23.15
CA ASP A 92 0.37 -1.61 -22.53
C ASP A 92 1.81 -1.78 -22.07
N GLN A 93 2.00 -2.19 -20.81
CA GLN A 93 3.33 -2.37 -20.23
C GLN A 93 3.80 -3.80 -20.47
N ALA A 94 5.01 -3.96 -21.01
CA ALA A 94 5.59 -5.28 -21.13
C ALA A 94 5.98 -5.81 -19.76
N GLU A 95 5.60 -7.05 -19.47
CA GLU A 95 6.09 -7.74 -18.29
C GLU A 95 7.57 -8.09 -18.45
N GLU A 96 8.42 -7.55 -17.58
CA GLU A 96 9.80 -8.01 -17.43
C GLU A 96 9.87 -9.03 -16.28
N TRP A 97 10.33 -10.24 -16.58
CA TRP A 97 10.54 -11.30 -15.59
C TRP A 97 12.03 -11.60 -15.44
N ARG A 98 12.50 -11.71 -14.21
CA ARG A 98 13.88 -12.09 -13.91
C ARG A 98 13.95 -13.34 -13.05
N PRO A 99 14.95 -14.20 -13.25
CA PRO A 99 15.05 -15.44 -12.48
C PRO A 99 15.26 -15.16 -10.99
N ASP A 100 14.70 -16.01 -10.14
CA ASP A 100 14.86 -15.93 -8.68
C ASP A 100 16.31 -15.87 -8.23
N ALA A 101 17.21 -16.55 -8.94
CA ALA A 101 18.64 -16.53 -8.66
C ALA A 101 19.28 -15.14 -8.79
N ALA A 102 18.66 -14.21 -9.53
CA ALA A 102 19.14 -12.84 -9.68
C ALA A 102 18.73 -11.92 -8.52
N VAL A 103 17.84 -12.38 -7.62
CA VAL A 103 17.46 -11.63 -6.42
C VAL A 103 18.63 -11.60 -5.44
N VAL A 104 19.08 -10.40 -5.08
CA VAL A 104 20.20 -10.15 -4.17
C VAL A 104 19.75 -9.78 -2.75
N GLY A 105 18.45 -9.63 -2.53
CA GLY A 105 17.91 -9.22 -1.25
C GLY A 105 16.42 -8.91 -1.29
N TRP A 106 15.91 -8.41 -0.17
CA TRP A 106 14.50 -8.05 -0.01
C TRP A 106 14.35 -6.78 0.82
N ALA A 107 13.25 -6.06 0.65
CA ALA A 107 12.83 -5.01 1.56
C ALA A 107 11.33 -5.12 1.83
N ALA A 108 10.85 -4.42 2.87
CA ALA A 108 9.43 -4.18 3.01
C ALA A 108 9.00 -3.07 2.04
N GLY A 109 7.90 -3.25 1.33
CA GLY A 109 7.23 -2.22 0.54
C GLY A 109 5.92 -1.80 1.16
N CYS A 110 5.46 -0.58 0.85
CA CYS A 110 4.09 -0.15 1.08
C CYS A 110 3.57 0.59 -0.16
N THR A 111 2.26 0.51 -0.40
CA THR A 111 1.52 1.20 -1.47
C THR A 111 1.64 2.72 -1.38
N CYS A 112 1.91 3.25 -0.19
CA CYS A 112 2.21 4.67 -0.01
C CYS A 112 3.57 5.13 -0.56
N GLY A 113 4.32 4.22 -1.19
CA GLY A 113 5.65 4.49 -1.75
C GLY A 113 6.79 4.28 -0.75
N TRP A 114 6.49 4.07 0.54
CA TRP A 114 7.51 3.77 1.53
C TRP A 114 8.25 2.46 1.23
N ARG A 115 9.55 2.45 1.55
CA ARG A 115 10.42 1.28 1.45
C ARG A 115 11.20 1.12 2.74
N GLY A 116 11.19 -0.11 3.26
CA GLY A 116 11.97 -0.52 4.42
C GLY A 116 13.45 -0.62 4.11
N THR A 117 14.24 -0.96 5.13
CA THR A 117 15.68 -1.12 4.93
C THR A 117 15.94 -2.40 4.11
N PRO A 118 16.92 -2.43 3.20
CA PRO A 118 17.26 -3.67 2.49
C PRO A 118 17.80 -4.76 3.42
N TRP A 119 17.39 -5.99 3.15
CA TRP A 119 17.98 -7.25 3.62
C TRP A 119 18.83 -7.83 2.49
N THR A 120 19.97 -8.43 2.81
CA THR A 120 20.86 -9.06 1.83
C THR A 120 20.61 -10.55 1.77
N ARG A 121 20.51 -11.10 0.55
CA ARG A 121 20.50 -12.54 0.32
C ARG A 121 21.91 -13.09 0.44
N VAL A 122 22.07 -14.14 1.22
CA VAL A 122 23.34 -14.84 1.42
C VAL A 122 23.14 -16.35 1.40
N PRO A 123 24.20 -17.14 1.19
CA PRO A 123 24.18 -18.58 1.44
C PRO A 123 23.79 -18.91 2.90
N PRO A 124 23.17 -20.09 3.16
CA PRO A 124 22.70 -20.48 4.50
C PRO A 124 23.75 -20.37 5.61
N GLU A 125 25.01 -20.70 5.32
CA GLU A 125 26.13 -20.66 6.26
C GLU A 125 26.54 -19.24 6.68
N LEU A 126 26.09 -18.21 5.95
CA LEU A 126 26.35 -16.79 6.24
C LEU A 126 25.09 -16.05 6.75
N ALA A 127 23.97 -16.77 6.94
CA ALA A 127 22.72 -16.18 7.41
C ALA A 127 22.91 -15.58 8.80
N ASP A 128 22.56 -14.30 8.92
CA ASP A 128 22.63 -13.55 10.17
C ASP A 128 21.50 -12.51 10.15
N PRO A 129 20.31 -12.87 10.68
CA PRO A 129 19.19 -11.95 10.74
C PRO A 129 19.48 -10.68 11.54
N ALA A 130 20.41 -10.70 12.50
CA ALA A 130 20.78 -9.50 13.26
C ALA A 130 21.60 -8.53 12.40
N ALA A 131 22.42 -9.04 11.48
CA ALA A 131 23.15 -8.25 10.48
C ALA A 131 22.37 -8.03 9.17
N ARG A 132 21.06 -8.33 9.15
CA ARG A 132 20.17 -8.22 7.99
C ARG A 132 20.53 -9.11 6.80
N ARG A 133 21.09 -10.29 7.07
CA ARG A 133 21.47 -11.28 6.07
C ARG A 133 20.56 -12.49 6.17
N LEU A 134 19.79 -12.74 5.12
CA LEU A 134 18.81 -13.83 5.05
C LEU A 134 19.25 -14.84 4.01
N ALA A 135 18.94 -16.10 4.25
CA ALA A 135 19.15 -17.17 3.28
C ALA A 135 17.81 -17.72 2.81
N THR A 136 17.79 -18.24 1.58
CA THR A 136 16.66 -19.00 1.04
C THR A 136 17.08 -20.46 0.95
N ALA A 137 16.25 -21.37 1.46
CA ALA A 137 16.53 -22.80 1.38
C ALA A 137 16.28 -23.39 -0.02
N GLY A 138 15.51 -22.70 -0.87
CA GLY A 138 15.08 -23.17 -2.19
C GLY A 138 15.73 -22.46 -3.38
N LEU A 139 15.40 -22.96 -4.57
CA LEU A 139 15.73 -22.34 -5.86
C LEU A 139 14.95 -21.03 -6.10
N TRP A 140 13.87 -20.84 -5.36
CA TRP A 140 12.99 -19.67 -5.42
C TRP A 140 13.48 -18.58 -4.47
N ALA A 141 13.16 -17.33 -4.79
CA ALA A 141 13.49 -16.14 -4.00
C ALA A 141 12.47 -15.88 -2.87
N GLU A 142 11.65 -16.89 -2.54
CA GLU A 142 10.66 -16.82 -1.48
C GLU A 142 11.34 -16.95 -0.12
N LEU A 143 10.99 -16.04 0.78
CA LEU A 143 11.45 -16.08 2.15
C LEU A 143 10.69 -17.15 2.93
N GLU A 144 11.40 -17.82 3.83
CA GLU A 144 10.76 -18.65 4.83
C GLU A 144 9.86 -17.78 5.73
N ALA A 145 8.78 -18.37 6.27
CA ALA A 145 7.78 -17.62 7.02
C ALA A 145 8.35 -16.79 8.20
N ALA A 146 9.40 -17.30 8.86
CA ALA A 146 10.07 -16.59 9.93
C ALA A 146 10.76 -15.31 9.45
N ASP A 147 11.38 -15.35 8.27
CA ASP A 147 12.11 -14.22 7.69
C ASP A 147 11.17 -13.25 6.98
N GLU A 148 10.12 -13.75 6.33
CA GLU A 148 9.02 -12.90 5.85
C GLU A 148 8.43 -12.09 7.01
N ASN A 149 8.21 -12.72 8.17
CA ASN A 149 7.69 -12.02 9.35
C ASN A 149 8.65 -10.93 9.86
N ARG A 150 9.97 -11.06 9.66
CA ARG A 150 10.94 -10.00 10.00
C ARG A 150 10.80 -8.80 9.09
N VAL A 151 10.66 -9.04 7.78
CA VAL A 151 10.39 -7.97 6.81
C VAL A 151 9.05 -7.30 7.13
N ARG A 152 8.02 -8.10 7.42
CA ARG A 152 6.68 -7.62 7.80
C ARG A 152 6.70 -6.75 9.05
N GLN A 153 7.51 -7.08 10.06
CA GLN A 153 7.63 -6.26 11.26
C GLN A 153 8.17 -4.85 10.99
N GLU A 154 8.97 -4.64 9.93
CA GLU A 154 9.37 -3.29 9.54
C GLU A 154 8.20 -2.49 9.00
N TRP A 155 7.40 -3.12 8.14
CA TRP A 155 6.18 -2.51 7.62
C TRP A 155 5.17 -2.22 8.74
N HIS A 156 4.98 -3.12 9.70
CA HIS A 156 4.14 -2.83 10.88
C HIS A 156 4.61 -1.61 11.66
N ARG A 157 5.92 -1.43 11.85
CA ARG A 157 6.47 -0.23 12.49
C ARG A 157 6.20 1.03 11.68
N HIS A 158 6.23 0.93 10.35
CA HIS A 158 5.88 2.05 9.47
C HIS A 158 4.41 2.46 9.61
N ILE A 159 3.48 1.50 9.68
CA ILE A 159 2.03 1.80 9.73
C ILE A 159 1.48 2.01 11.15
N ALA A 160 2.26 1.76 12.20
CA ALA A 160 1.80 1.74 13.58
C ALA A 160 1.08 3.02 14.03
N GLY A 161 1.55 4.19 13.58
CA GLY A 161 0.91 5.47 13.93
C GLY A 161 -0.51 5.59 13.38
N TRP A 162 -0.73 5.21 12.12
CA TRP A 162 -2.04 5.22 11.48
C TRP A 162 -2.97 4.15 12.03
N GLN A 163 -2.43 2.95 12.28
CA GLN A 163 -3.21 1.87 12.89
C GLN A 163 -3.73 2.24 14.28
N ALA A 164 -2.92 2.95 15.07
CA ALA A 164 -3.35 3.48 16.37
C ALA A 164 -4.46 4.54 16.24
N LEU A 165 -4.48 5.33 15.17
CA LEU A 165 -5.55 6.31 14.93
C LEU A 165 -6.87 5.65 14.56
N GLU A 166 -6.88 4.59 13.74
CA GLU A 166 -8.09 3.81 13.47
C GLU A 166 -8.69 3.23 14.77
N GLU A 167 -7.84 2.76 15.69
CA GLU A 167 -8.29 2.28 17.00
C GLU A 167 -8.95 3.40 17.84
N VAL A 168 -8.40 4.62 17.79
CA VAL A 168 -8.96 5.80 18.44
C VAL A 168 -10.29 6.20 17.81
N GLU A 169 -10.40 6.22 16.47
CA GLU A 169 -11.64 6.49 15.76
C GLU A 169 -12.73 5.47 16.10
N ALA A 170 -12.38 4.19 16.10
CA ALA A 170 -13.29 3.12 16.51
C ALA A 170 -13.73 3.29 17.97
N ALA A 171 -12.84 3.71 18.87
CA ALA A 171 -13.18 4.02 20.25
C ALA A 171 -14.13 5.22 20.37
N ALA A 172 -13.87 6.30 19.63
CA ALA A 172 -14.73 7.48 19.57
C ALA A 172 -16.14 7.14 19.03
N ALA A 173 -16.22 6.29 17.99
CA ALA A 173 -17.47 5.81 17.45
C ALA A 173 -18.27 4.98 18.47
N ARG A 174 -17.60 4.09 19.21
CA ARG A 174 -18.22 3.34 20.32
C ARG A 174 -18.72 4.26 21.43
N GLN A 175 -17.94 5.27 21.80
CA GLN A 175 -18.35 6.27 22.78
C GLN A 175 -19.59 7.04 22.33
N ALA A 176 -19.62 7.51 21.09
CA ALA A 176 -20.76 8.23 20.54
C ALA A 176 -22.02 7.36 20.47
N ALA A 177 -21.88 6.07 20.15
CA ALA A 177 -22.98 5.11 20.17
C ALA A 177 -23.51 4.89 21.59
N ALA A 178 -22.61 4.71 22.57
CA ALA A 178 -22.99 4.54 23.97
C ALA A 178 -23.69 5.79 24.53
N ALA A 179 -23.23 6.99 24.15
CA ALA A 179 -23.88 8.25 24.54
C ALA A 179 -25.30 8.35 24.00
N ARG A 180 -25.53 8.01 22.72
CA ARG A 180 -26.88 7.98 22.13
C ARG A 180 -27.79 6.97 22.83
N ALA A 181 -27.29 5.76 23.10
CA ALA A 181 -28.05 4.74 23.81
C ALA A 181 -28.42 5.17 25.24
N LEU A 182 -27.54 5.91 25.92
CA LEU A 182 -27.82 6.49 27.22
C LEU A 182 -28.93 7.55 27.12
N ASP A 183 -28.84 8.47 26.16
CA ASP A 183 -29.86 9.51 25.97
C ASP A 183 -31.25 8.89 25.66
N GLU A 184 -31.30 7.85 24.82
CA GLU A 184 -32.52 7.09 24.54
C GLU A 184 -33.10 6.41 25.80
N ALA A 185 -32.24 5.78 26.62
CA ALA A 185 -32.67 5.15 27.87
C ALA A 185 -33.18 6.17 28.90
N VAL A 186 -32.54 7.34 28.99
CA VAL A 186 -33.00 8.45 29.84
C VAL A 186 -34.37 8.93 29.39
N HIS A 187 -34.57 9.13 28.09
CA HIS A 187 -35.86 9.56 27.54
C HIS A 187 -36.97 8.53 27.84
N ALA A 188 -36.68 7.24 27.64
CA ALA A 188 -37.60 6.16 27.97
C ALA A 188 -37.95 6.11 29.47
N ALA A 189 -36.97 6.32 30.36
CA ALA A 189 -37.19 6.36 31.79
C ALA A 189 -38.07 7.55 32.23
N LEU A 190 -37.84 8.74 31.66
CA LEU A 190 -38.69 9.92 31.90
C LEU A 190 -40.13 9.67 31.41
N ALA A 191 -40.31 9.09 30.22
CA ALA A 191 -41.62 8.74 29.69
C ALA A 191 -42.35 7.70 30.56
N ALA A 192 -41.60 6.82 31.23
CA ALA A 192 -42.12 5.87 32.21
C ALA A 192 -42.37 6.47 33.62
N GLY A 193 -42.08 7.76 33.81
CA GLY A 193 -42.33 8.50 35.05
C GLY A 193 -41.20 8.48 36.08
N ALA A 194 -39.98 8.06 35.71
CA ALA A 194 -38.82 8.18 36.58
C ALA A 194 -38.48 9.66 36.83
N SER A 195 -38.06 10.00 38.06
CA SER A 195 -37.61 11.36 38.35
C SER A 195 -36.18 11.60 37.86
N GLU A 196 -35.84 12.85 37.53
CA GLU A 196 -34.46 13.24 37.18
C GLU A 196 -33.46 12.88 38.28
N ALA A 197 -33.90 12.94 39.55
CA ALA A 197 -33.07 12.57 40.70
C ALA A 197 -32.75 11.06 40.72
N ASP A 198 -33.69 10.20 40.30
CA ASP A 198 -33.45 8.76 40.21
C ASP A 198 -32.52 8.42 39.05
N ILE A 199 -32.73 9.06 37.90
CA ILE A 199 -31.88 8.91 36.70
C ILE A 199 -30.44 9.38 37.00
N GLY A 200 -30.28 10.52 37.67
CA GLY A 200 -28.97 11.04 38.09
C GLY A 200 -28.25 10.11 39.07
N ARG A 201 -28.98 9.43 39.97
CA ARG A 201 -28.40 8.41 40.87
C ARG A 201 -27.90 7.17 40.12
N VAL A 202 -28.66 6.68 39.13
CA VAL A 202 -28.32 5.45 38.40
C VAL A 202 -27.18 5.67 37.39
N THR A 203 -27.15 6.82 36.73
CA THR A 203 -26.13 7.15 35.72
C THR A 203 -24.84 7.71 36.32
N GLY A 204 -24.86 8.10 37.60
CA GLY A 204 -23.76 8.84 38.24
C GLY A 204 -23.57 10.25 37.68
N MET A 205 -24.46 10.72 36.80
CA MET A 205 -24.42 12.08 36.26
C MET A 205 -25.08 13.03 37.26
N THR A 206 -24.26 13.83 37.97
CA THR A 206 -24.79 14.96 38.74
C THR A 206 -25.43 15.96 37.78
N GLY A 207 -26.66 16.43 38.08
CA GLY A 207 -27.58 17.10 37.14
C GLY A 207 -27.08 18.27 36.27
N ARG A 208 -25.87 18.79 36.47
CA ARG A 208 -25.27 19.85 35.66
C ARG A 208 -24.99 19.42 34.20
N SER A 209 -24.61 18.16 33.97
CA SER A 209 -24.27 17.65 32.63
C SER A 209 -25.48 17.21 31.79
N ALA A 210 -26.65 17.01 32.40
CA ALA A 210 -27.88 16.65 31.70
C ALA A 210 -28.54 17.88 31.08
N THR A 211 -28.60 19.00 31.83
CA THR A 211 -29.16 20.27 31.34
C THR A 211 -28.30 20.90 30.25
N GLU A 212 -26.97 20.88 30.39
CA GLU A 212 -26.05 21.43 29.38
C GLU A 212 -26.13 20.70 28.01
N ARG A 213 -26.40 19.38 28.01
CA ARG A 213 -26.59 18.62 26.75
C ARG A 213 -27.94 18.85 26.09
N LEU A 214 -28.98 19.13 26.86
CA LEU A 214 -30.31 19.45 26.35
C LEU A 214 -30.38 20.90 25.83
N SER A 215 -29.64 21.84 26.45
CA SER A 215 -29.61 23.25 26.03
C SER A 215 -28.71 23.55 24.82
N ALA A 216 -27.78 22.66 24.46
CA ALA A 216 -26.95 22.83 23.25
C ALA A 216 -27.69 22.46 21.93
N ARG A 217 -29.01 22.27 21.99
CA ARG A 217 -29.83 21.79 20.88
C ARG A 217 -30.92 22.77 20.43
N ASP A 218 -30.89 24.02 20.92
CA ASP A 218 -31.60 25.17 20.37
C ASP A 218 -30.65 26.05 19.54
#